data_AF-A0A971MDW6-F1
#
_entry.id   AF-A0A971MDW6-F1
#
_cell.length_a   1.000
_cell.length_b   1.000
_cell.length_c   1.000
_cell.angle_alpha   90.00
_cell.angle_beta   90.00
_cell.angle_gamma   90.00
#
_symmetry.space_group_name_H-M   'P 1'
#
loop_
_entity.id
_entity.type
_entity.pdbx_description
1 polymer ?
#
loop_
_entity_poly.entity_id
_entity_poly.type
_entity_poly.pdbx_seq_one_letter_code
_entity_poly.pdbx_strand_id
1 'polypeptide(L)'
;MKEIKLRNIIFPIWLLLFFPPLIFITLAGNFIIDSLVILGCFKKFKLVNPKPIMYYYKKSIIKVWLFGFLADFIGATILFVLGILGDSFGLSYELINGINYDPFSNPLAVIIILIAILISGFFIFLFNYRISFRELVEDLSLRFKLSLTIAIITMPWTFLLPTRWFYY
;
A
#
# COMPACT_ATOMS: atom_id res chain seq x y z
N MET A 1 -11.51 -30.69 -27.86
CA MET A 1 -11.40 -30.26 -26.45
C MET A 1 -10.18 -29.37 -26.33
N LYS A 2 -10.35 -28.08 -25.98
CA LYS A 2 -9.19 -27.26 -25.58
C LYS A 2 -8.67 -27.86 -24.28
N GLU A 3 -7.41 -28.30 -24.26
CA GLU A 3 -6.74 -28.63 -23.01
C GLU A 3 -6.84 -27.41 -22.10
N ILE A 4 -7.67 -27.51 -21.06
CA ILE A 4 -7.60 -26.57 -19.95
C ILE A 4 -6.31 -26.94 -19.25
N LYS A 5 -5.18 -26.35 -19.69
CA LYS A 5 -3.96 -26.32 -18.90
C LYS A 5 -4.36 -25.66 -17.59
N LEU A 6 -4.55 -26.46 -16.55
CA LEU A 6 -4.55 -26.00 -15.16
C LEU A 6 -3.16 -25.43 -14.91
N ARG A 7 -2.98 -24.19 -15.35
CA ARG A 7 -1.78 -23.42 -15.10
C ARG A 7 -1.79 -23.18 -13.61
N ASN A 8 -0.70 -23.53 -12.93
CA ASN A 8 -0.58 -23.32 -11.48
C ASN A 8 -0.86 -21.84 -11.21
N ILE A 9 -2.03 -21.55 -10.63
CA ILE A 9 -2.38 -20.20 -10.18
C ILE A 9 -1.49 -19.96 -8.96
N ILE A 10 -0.35 -19.32 -9.18
CA ILE A 10 0.54 -18.92 -8.08
C ILE A 10 -0.03 -17.64 -7.50
N PHE A 11 -0.45 -17.70 -6.24
CA PHE A 11 -0.90 -16.52 -5.54
C PHE A 11 0.29 -15.67 -5.12
N PRO A 12 0.30 -14.36 -5.47
CA PRO A 12 1.38 -13.48 -5.08
C PRO A 12 1.50 -13.37 -3.57
N ILE A 13 2.73 -13.25 -3.06
CA ILE A 13 2.98 -13.12 -1.61
C ILE A 13 2.28 -11.90 -1.02
N TRP A 14 2.22 -10.78 -1.75
CA TRP A 14 1.53 -9.57 -1.30
C TRP A 14 0.02 -9.77 -1.11
N LEU A 15 -0.60 -10.69 -1.86
CA LEU A 15 -2.02 -11.00 -1.71
C LEU A 15 -2.27 -11.81 -0.43
N LEU A 16 -1.35 -12.72 -0.08
CA LEU A 16 -1.43 -13.51 1.15
C LEU A 16 -1.42 -12.64 2.40
N LEU A 17 -0.84 -11.44 2.34
CA LEU A 17 -0.84 -10.47 3.45
C LEU A 17 -2.25 -9.98 3.82
N PHE A 18 -3.26 -10.19 2.97
CA PHE A 18 -4.67 -9.83 3.21
C PHE A 18 -5.53 -11.01 3.68
N PHE A 19 -4.96 -12.21 3.86
CA PHE A 19 -5.71 -13.40 4.31
C PHE A 19 -5.33 -13.85 5.73
N PRO A 20 -6.27 -14.42 6.50
CA PRO A 20 -5.94 -15.02 7.80
C PRO A 20 -4.98 -16.21 7.68
N PRO A 21 -4.04 -16.41 8.63
CA PRO A 21 -3.78 -15.56 9.81
C PRO A 21 -2.82 -14.38 9.54
N LEU A 22 -2.19 -14.32 8.36
CA LEU A 22 -1.16 -13.33 8.01
C LEU A 22 -1.67 -11.89 8.09
N ILE A 23 -2.95 -11.64 7.78
CA ILE A 23 -3.54 -10.30 7.89
C ILE A 23 -3.39 -9.67 9.28
N PHE A 24 -3.42 -10.46 10.36
CA PHE A 24 -3.23 -9.91 11.71
C PHE A 24 -1.80 -9.39 11.91
N ILE A 25 -0.81 -10.09 11.34
CA ILE A 25 0.59 -9.68 11.36
C ILE A 25 0.77 -8.43 10.50
N THR A 26 0.19 -8.39 9.31
CA THR A 26 0.22 -7.22 8.42
C THR A 26 -0.40 -6.00 9.07
N LEU A 27 -1.57 -6.15 9.68
CA LEU A 27 -2.27 -5.07 10.38
C LEU A 27 -1.45 -4.52 11.54
N ALA A 28 -0.86 -5.39 12.36
CA ALA A 28 0.00 -4.99 13.47
C ALA A 28 1.30 -4.31 12.98
N GLY A 29 1.95 -4.88 11.96
CA GLY A 29 3.15 -4.31 11.35
C GLY A 29 2.90 -2.93 10.75
N ASN A 30 1.82 -2.78 9.98
CA ASN A 30 1.42 -1.48 9.43
C ASN A 30 1.13 -0.46 10.54
N PHE A 31 0.43 -0.86 11.61
CA PHE A 31 0.18 0.03 12.74
C PHE A 31 1.48 0.56 13.37
N ILE A 32 2.49 -0.31 13.52
CA ILE A 32 3.80 0.07 14.05
C ILE A 32 4.50 1.06 13.09
N ILE A 33 4.53 0.76 11.79
CA ILE A 33 5.15 1.62 10.79
C ILE A 33 4.46 2.98 10.76
N ASP A 34 3.14 3.03 10.65
CA ASP A 34 2.36 4.27 10.67
C ASP A 34 2.63 5.09 11.94
N SER A 35 2.73 4.41 13.08
CA SER A 35 3.06 5.06 14.35
C SER A 35 4.43 5.73 14.31
N LEU A 36 5.45 5.02 13.84
CA LEU A 36 6.81 5.55 13.71
C LEU A 36 6.87 6.73 12.73
N VAL A 37 6.20 6.61 11.59
CA VAL A 37 6.19 7.65 10.55
C VAL A 37 5.46 8.90 11.02
N ILE A 38 4.29 8.78 11.64
CA ILE A 38 3.54 9.92 12.19
C ILE A 38 4.36 10.64 13.26
N LEU A 39 4.94 9.90 14.21
CA LEU A 39 5.76 10.49 15.27
C LEU A 39 7.01 11.19 14.70
N GLY A 40 7.67 10.58 13.72
CA GLY A 40 8.80 11.18 13.00
C GLY A 40 8.40 12.45 12.26
N CYS A 41 7.26 12.43 11.57
CA CYS A 41 6.70 13.58 10.87
C CYS A 41 6.39 14.73 11.84
N PHE A 42 5.66 14.47 12.94
CA PHE A 42 5.33 15.52 13.90
C PHE A 42 6.56 16.13 14.59
N LYS A 43 7.61 15.33 14.84
CA LYS A 43 8.89 15.85 15.35
C LYS A 43 9.60 16.73 14.32
N LYS A 44 9.70 16.28 13.07
CA LYS A 44 10.41 16.99 11.99
C LYS A 44 9.73 18.31 11.62
N PHE A 45 8.40 18.27 11.48
CA PHE A 45 7.62 19.39 11.00
C PHE A 45 7.22 20.38 12.10
N LYS A 46 7.67 20.15 13.36
CA LYS A 46 7.44 21.00 14.54
C LYS A 46 6.07 21.68 14.49
N LEU A 47 5.01 20.91 14.74
CA LEU A 47 3.66 21.47 14.84
C LEU A 47 3.72 22.70 15.75
N VAL A 48 3.49 23.89 15.18
CA VAL A 48 3.69 25.22 15.83
C VAL A 48 2.58 25.50 16.87
N ASN A 49 1.94 24.45 17.37
CA ASN A 49 0.76 24.53 18.20
C ASN A 49 1.07 24.21 19.67
N PRO A 50 0.28 24.73 20.63
CA PRO A 50 0.53 24.60 22.06
C PRO A 50 0.32 23.20 22.64
N LYS A 51 -0.14 22.23 21.83
CA LYS A 51 -0.49 20.88 22.30
C LYS A 51 0.69 19.90 22.16
N PRO A 52 0.84 18.94 23.09
CA PRO A 52 1.91 17.95 23.02
C PRO A 52 1.75 17.03 21.81
N ILE A 53 2.85 16.53 21.25
CA ILE A 53 2.88 15.61 20.08
C ILE A 53 1.94 14.40 20.30
N MET A 54 1.89 13.88 21.52
CA MET A 54 1.06 12.73 21.88
C MET A 54 -0.45 12.99 21.69
N TYR A 55 -0.90 14.24 21.81
CA TYR A 55 -2.28 14.62 21.52
C TYR A 55 -2.61 14.40 20.03
N TYR A 56 -1.74 14.87 19.14
CA TYR A 56 -1.90 14.71 17.70
C TYR A 56 -1.82 13.25 17.28
N TYR A 57 -0.86 12.51 17.85
CA TYR A 57 -0.70 11.09 17.60
C TYR A 57 -1.98 10.30 17.91
N LYS A 58 -2.50 10.40 19.15
CA LYS A 58 -3.70 9.66 19.56
C LYS A 58 -4.93 10.00 18.72
N LYS A 59 -5.06 11.25 18.26
CA LYS A 59 -6.18 11.70 17.44
C LYS A 59 -6.07 11.28 15.96
N SER A 60 -4.86 11.02 15.47
CA SER A 60 -4.64 10.71 14.05
C SER A 60 -4.39 9.23 13.78
N ILE A 61 -3.67 8.52 14.66
CA ILE A 61 -3.12 7.18 14.36
C ILE A 61 -4.15 6.18 13.84
N ILE A 62 -5.32 6.07 14.49
CA ILE A 62 -6.35 5.11 14.08
C ILE A 62 -6.86 5.44 12.66
N LYS A 63 -7.03 6.73 12.34
CA LYS A 63 -7.48 7.16 11.01
C LYS A 63 -6.39 6.90 9.97
N VAL A 64 -5.14 7.30 10.25
CA VAL A 64 -4.02 7.09 9.33
C VAL A 64 -3.85 5.61 9.01
N TRP A 65 -3.86 4.76 10.03
CA TRP A 65 -3.72 3.31 9.88
C TRP A 65 -4.86 2.68 9.11
N LEU A 66 -6.12 2.99 9.47
CA LEU A 66 -7.28 2.42 8.80
C LEU A 66 -7.36 2.84 7.33
N PHE A 67 -7.15 4.13 7.05
CA PHE A 67 -7.17 4.65 5.69
C PHE A 67 -5.94 4.24 4.88
N GLY A 68 -4.79 4.06 5.53
CA GLY A 68 -3.58 3.50 4.92
C GLY A 68 -3.84 2.09 4.43
N PHE A 69 -4.34 1.22 5.31
CA PHE A 69 -4.70 -0.15 4.94
C PHE A 69 -5.80 -0.22 3.85
N LEU A 70 -6.79 0.69 3.90
CA LEU A 70 -7.80 0.79 2.84
C LEU A 70 -7.18 1.17 1.49
N ALA A 71 -6.23 2.10 1.47
CA ALA A 71 -5.54 2.49 0.24
C ALA A 71 -4.69 1.33 -0.32
N ASP A 72 -4.02 0.59 0.56
CA ASP A 72 -3.28 -0.62 0.16
C ASP A 72 -4.22 -1.66 -0.45
N PHE A 73 -5.40 -1.84 0.12
CA PHE A 73 -6.43 -2.73 -0.43
C PHE A 73 -6.87 -2.32 -1.83
N ILE A 74 -6.99 -1.01 -2.12
CA ILE A 74 -7.29 -0.50 -3.48
C ILE A 74 -6.17 -0.91 -4.46
N GLY A 75 -4.91 -0.69 -4.09
CA GLY A 75 -3.77 -1.08 -4.93
C GLY A 75 -3.69 -2.60 -5.14
N ALA A 76 -3.90 -3.37 -4.08
CA ALA A 76 -3.95 -4.84 -4.14
C ALA A 76 -5.08 -5.34 -5.05
N THR A 77 -6.25 -4.70 -5.02
CA THR A 77 -7.40 -5.04 -5.88
C THR A 77 -7.05 -4.84 -7.36
N ILE A 78 -6.34 -3.76 -7.72
CA ILE A 78 -5.90 -3.52 -9.10
C ILE A 78 -4.99 -4.65 -9.57
N LEU A 79 -3.98 -5.00 -8.75
CA LEU A 79 -3.05 -6.09 -9.08
C LEU A 79 -3.74 -7.45 -9.11
N PHE A 80 -4.72 -7.68 -8.23
CA PHE A 80 -5.50 -8.91 -8.21
C PHE A 80 -6.32 -9.07 -9.49
N VAL A 81 -7.01 -8.00 -9.93
CA VAL A 81 -7.78 -8.02 -11.19
C VAL A 81 -6.86 -8.27 -12.38
N LEU A 82 -5.73 -7.56 -12.48
CA LEU A 82 -4.80 -7.74 -13.61
C LEU A 82 -4.06 -9.08 -13.56
N GLY A 83 -3.73 -9.57 -12.37
CA GLY A 83 -3.01 -10.83 -12.16
C GLY A 83 -3.87 -12.08 -12.32
N ILE A 84 -5.16 -12.02 -12.01
CA ILE A 84 -6.07 -13.18 -12.10
C ILE A 84 -6.92 -13.12 -13.37
N LEU A 85 -7.46 -11.95 -13.73
CA LEU A 85 -8.30 -11.78 -14.90
C LEU A 85 -7.52 -11.29 -16.14
N GLY A 86 -6.20 -11.15 -16.03
CA GLY A 86 -5.32 -10.68 -17.11
C GLY A 86 -5.48 -11.44 -18.42
N ASP A 87 -5.68 -12.76 -18.36
CA ASP A 87 -5.90 -13.60 -19.54
C ASP A 87 -7.18 -13.17 -20.30
N SER A 88 -8.23 -12.77 -19.57
CA SER A 88 -9.48 -12.27 -20.17
C SER A 88 -9.33 -10.88 -20.78
N PHE A 89 -8.36 -10.09 -20.31
CA PHE A 89 -7.98 -8.80 -20.90
C PHE A 89 -6.95 -8.93 -22.03
N GLY A 90 -6.54 -10.17 -22.39
CA GLY A 90 -5.57 -10.42 -23.45
C GLY A 90 -4.12 -10.13 -23.04
N LEU A 91 -3.82 -10.07 -21.75
CA LEU A 91 -2.44 -9.93 -21.27
C LEU A 91 -1.63 -11.19 -21.57
N SER A 92 -0.34 -11.04 -21.87
CA SER A 92 0.54 -12.19 -22.09
C SER A 92 0.78 -12.95 -20.79
N TYR A 93 1.01 -14.25 -20.91
CA TYR A 93 1.35 -15.09 -19.77
C TYR A 93 2.59 -14.59 -19.02
N GLU A 94 3.61 -14.11 -19.74
CA GLU A 94 4.83 -13.55 -19.15
C GLU A 94 4.55 -12.32 -18.29
N LEU A 95 3.59 -11.49 -18.71
CA LEU A 95 3.19 -10.30 -17.95
C LEU A 95 2.42 -10.68 -16.69
N ILE A 96 1.46 -11.59 -16.80
CA ILE A 96 0.69 -12.10 -15.65
C ILE A 96 1.61 -12.80 -14.65
N ASN A 97 2.55 -13.62 -15.14
CA ASN A 97 3.57 -14.25 -14.32
C ASN A 97 4.49 -13.20 -13.66
N GLY A 98 4.84 -12.13 -14.37
CA GLY A 98 5.57 -11.02 -13.77
C GLY A 98 4.81 -10.36 -12.61
N ILE A 99 3.51 -10.11 -12.76
CA ILE A 99 2.68 -9.48 -11.72
C ILE A 99 2.54 -10.37 -10.47
N ASN A 100 2.38 -11.69 -10.67
CA ASN A 100 2.07 -12.61 -9.57
C ASN A 100 3.30 -13.30 -8.95
N TYR A 101 4.35 -13.54 -9.73
CA TYR A 101 5.47 -14.40 -9.32
C TYR A 101 6.80 -13.66 -9.18
N ASP A 102 7.20 -12.93 -10.20
CA ASP A 102 8.48 -12.22 -10.23
C ASP A 102 8.34 -10.89 -10.97
N PRO A 103 8.11 -9.76 -10.26
CA PRO A 103 7.95 -8.43 -10.87
C PRO A 103 9.08 -8.08 -11.83
N PHE A 104 10.30 -8.52 -11.53
CA PHE A 104 11.50 -8.17 -12.27
C PHE A 104 11.74 -9.05 -13.51
N SER A 105 10.93 -10.08 -13.73
CA SER A 105 11.03 -10.89 -14.95
C SER A 105 10.47 -10.18 -16.18
N ASN A 106 9.67 -9.12 -16.01
CA ASN A 106 9.06 -8.36 -17.10
C ASN A 106 9.00 -6.86 -16.75
N PRO A 107 9.62 -5.96 -17.54
CA PRO A 107 9.58 -4.52 -17.28
C PRO A 107 8.15 -3.93 -17.20
N LEU A 108 7.20 -4.46 -17.99
CA LEU A 108 5.81 -4.02 -17.95
C LEU A 108 5.12 -4.42 -16.65
N ALA A 109 5.48 -5.56 -16.05
CA ALA A 109 4.95 -5.96 -14.74
C ALA A 109 5.39 -4.99 -13.64
N VAL A 110 6.68 -4.59 -13.64
CA VAL A 110 7.20 -3.56 -12.74
C VAL A 110 6.41 -2.25 -12.89
N ILE A 111 6.17 -1.80 -14.13
CA ILE A 111 5.42 -0.57 -14.39
C ILE A 111 3.99 -0.66 -13.84
N ILE A 112 3.28 -1.77 -14.08
CA ILE A 112 1.93 -1.99 -13.56
C ILE A 112 1.91 -1.98 -12.02
N ILE A 113 2.88 -2.65 -11.39
CA ILE A 113 3.00 -2.69 -9.93
C ILE A 113 3.29 -1.29 -9.37
N LEU A 114 4.20 -0.54 -9.99
CA LEU A 114 4.48 0.84 -9.60
C LEU A 114 3.25 1.74 -9.76
N ILE A 115 2.45 1.57 -10.82
CA ILE A 115 1.19 2.31 -10.98
C ILE A 115 0.22 1.97 -9.83
N ALA A 116 0.06 0.69 -9.47
CA ALA A 116 -0.80 0.30 -8.35
C ALA A 116 -0.31 0.86 -7.00
N ILE A 117 1.00 0.86 -6.76
CA ILE A 117 1.64 1.46 -5.59
C ILE A 117 1.39 2.98 -5.57
N LEU A 118 1.56 3.67 -6.70
CA LEU A 118 1.30 5.12 -6.82
C LEU A 118 -0.18 5.45 -6.58
N ILE A 119 -1.10 4.62 -7.06
CA ILE A 119 -2.54 4.77 -6.79
C ILE A 119 -2.81 4.61 -5.30
N SER A 120 -2.26 3.58 -4.63
CA SER A 120 -2.37 3.45 -3.16
C SER A 120 -1.80 4.70 -2.48
N GLY A 121 -0.57 5.10 -2.81
CA GLY A 121 0.07 6.30 -2.24
C GLY A 121 -0.76 7.58 -2.44
N PHE A 122 -1.40 7.74 -3.61
CA PHE A 122 -2.33 8.85 -3.85
C PHE A 122 -3.53 8.81 -2.91
N PHE A 123 -4.13 7.66 -2.68
CA PHE A 123 -5.24 7.51 -1.72
C PHE A 123 -4.78 7.71 -0.27
N ILE A 124 -3.60 7.22 0.12
CA ILE A 124 -3.01 7.49 1.44
C ILE A 124 -2.86 9.00 1.64
N PHE A 125 -2.30 9.71 0.64
CA PHE A 125 -2.19 11.16 0.67
C PHE A 125 -3.57 11.82 0.80
N LEU A 126 -4.52 11.43 -0.05
CA LEU A 126 -5.85 12.02 -0.11
C LEU A 126 -6.60 11.86 1.21
N PHE A 127 -6.60 10.65 1.79
CA PHE A 127 -7.26 10.36 3.06
C PHE A 127 -6.59 11.11 4.21
N ASN A 128 -5.26 11.15 4.26
CA ASN A 128 -4.56 11.88 5.31
C ASN A 128 -4.79 13.39 5.22
N TYR A 129 -4.74 13.95 4.01
CA TYR A 129 -4.94 15.38 3.77
C TYR A 129 -6.39 15.82 4.01
N ARG A 130 -7.37 15.07 3.50
CA ARG A 130 -8.79 15.47 3.55
C ARG A 130 -9.53 14.98 4.79
N ILE A 131 -9.05 13.94 5.47
CA ILE A 131 -9.76 13.30 6.59
C ILE A 131 -8.91 13.30 7.86
N SER A 132 -7.75 12.63 7.87
CA SER A 132 -6.99 12.41 9.11
C SER A 132 -6.49 13.71 9.73
N PHE A 133 -5.94 14.62 8.92
CA PHE A 133 -5.33 15.87 9.40
C PHE A 133 -6.17 17.12 9.19
N ARG A 134 -7.37 17.00 8.61
CA ARG A 134 -8.22 18.15 8.24
C ARG A 134 -8.53 19.07 9.41
N GLU A 135 -8.82 18.50 10.58
CA GLU A 135 -9.15 19.22 11.81
C GLU A 135 -7.97 19.33 12.78
N LEU A 136 -6.83 18.68 12.46
CA LEU A 136 -5.66 18.64 13.33
C LEU A 136 -4.58 19.64 12.95
N VAL A 137 -4.45 19.95 11.65
CA VAL A 137 -3.39 20.80 11.11
C VAL A 137 -4.01 21.90 10.28
N GLU A 138 -4.19 23.09 10.84
CA GLU A 138 -4.85 24.22 10.16
C GLU A 138 -4.03 24.74 8.98
N ASP A 139 -2.70 24.79 9.11
CA ASP A 139 -1.80 25.19 8.02
C ASP A 139 -1.86 24.17 6.86
N LEU A 140 -2.35 24.65 5.71
CA LEU A 140 -2.49 23.86 4.50
C LEU A 140 -1.15 23.37 3.94
N SER A 141 -0.09 24.18 4.00
CA SER A 141 1.25 23.83 3.53
C SER A 141 1.86 22.72 4.41
N LEU A 142 1.68 22.85 5.71
CA LEU A 142 2.12 21.84 6.68
C LEU A 142 1.34 20.53 6.50
N ARG A 143 0.01 20.61 6.37
CA ARG A 143 -0.85 19.46 6.15
C ARG A 143 -0.50 18.72 4.86
N PHE A 144 -0.21 19.45 3.79
CA PHE A 144 0.23 18.89 2.52
C PHE A 144 1.55 18.13 2.69
N LYS A 145 2.58 18.77 3.27
CA LYS A 145 3.90 18.14 3.49
C LYS A 145 3.81 16.91 4.38
N LEU A 146 3.01 16.96 5.44
CA LEU A 146 2.78 15.83 6.35
C LEU A 146 2.12 14.66 5.61
N SER A 147 1.01 14.92 4.93
CA SER A 147 0.24 13.88 4.23
C SER A 147 1.05 13.24 3.11
N LEU A 148 1.84 14.06 2.37
CA LEU A 148 2.70 13.58 1.30
C LEU A 148 3.86 12.74 1.83
N THR A 149 4.50 13.17 2.91
CA THR A 149 5.61 12.43 3.52
C THR A 149 5.14 11.07 4.04
N ILE A 150 3.98 11.03 4.70
CA ILE A 150 3.38 9.77 5.15
C ILE A 150 3.10 8.86 3.95
N ALA A 151 2.39 9.37 2.93
CA ALA A 151 2.06 8.59 1.74
C ALA A 151 3.29 8.01 1.03
N ILE A 152 4.39 8.75 0.93
CA ILE A 152 5.59 8.26 0.28
C ILE A 152 6.25 7.12 1.07
N ILE A 153 6.28 7.25 2.39
CA ILE A 153 6.97 6.27 3.25
C ILE A 153 6.12 5.01 3.43
N THR A 154 4.80 5.15 3.53
CA THR A 154 3.90 4.04 3.90
C THR A 154 3.15 3.42 2.73
N MET A 155 3.37 3.86 1.48
CA MET A 155 2.82 3.16 0.33
C MET A 155 3.29 1.69 0.28
N PRO A 156 2.54 0.77 -0.34
CA PRO A 156 2.75 -0.66 -0.19
C PRO A 156 3.90 -1.16 -1.07
N TRP A 157 5.13 -0.78 -0.71
CA TRP A 157 6.37 -1.22 -1.38
C TRP A 157 6.50 -2.75 -1.40
N THR A 158 5.81 -3.44 -0.49
CA THR A 158 5.71 -4.90 -0.44
C THR A 158 5.12 -5.51 -1.71
N PHE A 159 4.39 -4.76 -2.54
CA PHE A 159 3.89 -5.27 -3.82
C PHE A 159 5.00 -5.59 -4.84
N LEU A 160 6.19 -5.02 -4.67
CA LEU A 160 7.36 -5.34 -5.48
C LEU A 160 8.11 -6.59 -5.01
N LEU A 161 7.72 -7.20 -3.89
CA LEU A 161 8.41 -8.39 -3.37
C LEU A 161 8.17 -9.60 -4.30
N PRO A 162 9.24 -10.21 -4.84
CA PRO A 162 9.10 -11.41 -5.68
C PRO A 162 8.59 -12.59 -4.87
N THR A 163 7.47 -13.17 -5.30
CA THR A 163 6.90 -14.38 -4.73
C THR A 163 7.87 -15.58 -4.84
N ARG A 164 8.71 -15.61 -5.89
CA ARG A 164 9.76 -16.64 -6.07
C ARG A 164 10.74 -16.79 -4.90
N TRP A 165 10.83 -15.82 -3.99
CA TRP A 165 11.68 -15.94 -2.80
C TRP A 165 11.08 -16.84 -1.72
N PHE A 166 9.78 -17.10 -1.81
CA PHE A 166 9.01 -17.85 -0.81
C PHE A 166 8.48 -19.18 -1.34
N TYR A 167 8.47 -19.34 -2.66
CA TYR A 167 8.03 -20.56 -3.34
C TYR A 167 9.27 -21.22 -3.96
N TYR A 168 9.48 -22.50 -3.63
CA TYR A 168 10.58 -23.32 -4.13
C TYR A 168 10.20 -24.05 -5.42
#